data_AF-A0A484HJX9-F1
#
_entry.id   AF-A0A484HJX9-F1
#
_cell.length_a   1.000
_cell.length_b   1.000
_cell.length_c   1.000
_cell.angle_alpha   90.00
_cell.angle_beta   90.00
_cell.angle_gamma   90.00
#
_symmetry.space_group_name_H-M   'P 1'
#
loop_
_entity.id
_entity.type
_entity.pdbx_description
1 polymer ?
#
loop_
_entity_poly.entity_id
_entity_poly.type
_entity_poly.pdbx_seq_one_letter_code
_entity_poly.pdbx_strand_id
1 'polypeptide(L)' 'MIVMDHTNLYQIRQAGIEILNRELGPVAMIRFLQQYQRGYGDYSKERHEWIDQMSVSDIVDRIKKR' A
#
# COMPACT_ATOMS: atom_id res chain seq x y z
N MET A 1 -14.71 13.67 -16.63
CA MET A 1 -15.42 12.44 -17.05
C MET A 1 -14.37 11.45 -17.52
N ILE A 2 -14.10 10.39 -16.77
CA ILE A 2 -13.07 9.41 -17.17
C ILE A 2 -13.73 8.46 -18.16
N VAL A 3 -13.35 8.57 -19.44
CA VAL A 3 -13.75 7.65 -20.50
C VAL A 3 -12.85 6.42 -20.37
N MET A 4 -13.41 5.28 -19.96
CA MET A 4 -12.69 4.01 -19.78
C MET A 4 -13.04 3.05 -20.91
N ASP A 5 -12.38 3.17 -22.06
CA ASP A 5 -12.65 2.28 -23.21
C ASP A 5 -11.57 1.18 -23.39
N HIS A 6 -10.40 1.27 -22.76
CA HIS A 6 -9.35 0.24 -22.89
C HIS A 6 -8.57 -0.07 -21.60
N THR A 7 -9.17 0.23 -20.45
CA THR A 7 -8.50 0.14 -19.15
C THR A 7 -8.61 -1.29 -18.61
N ASN A 8 -7.50 -2.03 -18.52
CA ASN A 8 -7.55 -3.35 -17.91
C ASN A 8 -7.95 -3.25 -16.42
N LEU A 9 -8.45 -4.34 -15.83
CA LEU A 9 -8.93 -4.33 -14.43
C LEU A 9 -7.89 -3.80 -13.44
N TYR A 10 -6.61 -4.01 -13.73
CA TYR A 10 -5.52 -3.49 -12.91
C TYR A 10 -5.46 -1.96 -12.97
N GLN A 11 -5.52 -1.35 -14.14
CA GLN A 11 -5.50 0.11 -14.30
C GLN A 11 -6.73 0.77 -13.68
N ILE A 12 -7.92 0.16 -13.78
CA ILE A 12 -9.13 0.62 -13.09
C ILE A 12 -8.91 0.60 -11.58
N ARG A 13 -8.32 -0.48 -11.05
CA ARG A 13 -8.00 -0.59 -9.63
C ARG A 13 -7.00 0.47 -9.17
N GLN A 14 -5.96 0.75 -9.94
CA GLN A 14 -4.99 1.80 -9.60
C GLN A 14 -5.66 3.17 -9.54
N ALA A 15 -6.42 3.54 -10.57
CA ALA A 15 -7.15 4.81 -10.59
C ALA A 15 -8.13 4.93 -9.41
N GLY A 16 -8.83 3.83 -9.06
CA GLY A 16 -9.70 3.79 -7.89
C GLY A 16 -8.96 4.03 -6.58
N ILE A 17 -7.80 3.41 -6.39
CA ILE A 17 -6.96 3.60 -5.19
C ILE A 17 -6.47 5.05 -5.10
N GLU A 18 -6.01 5.64 -6.22
CA GLU A 18 -5.55 7.04 -6.24
C GLU A 18 -6.65 8.01 -5.84
N ILE A 19 -7.86 7.83 -6.38
CA ILE A 19 -9.03 8.65 -6.03
C ILE A 19 -9.36 8.49 -4.54
N LEU A 20 -9.46 7.25 -4.04
CA LEU A 20 -9.75 7.01 -2.63
C LEU A 20 -8.71 7.63 -1.70
N ASN A 21 -7.42 7.55 -2.06
CA ASN A 21 -6.35 8.19 -1.28
C ASN A 21 -6.49 9.72 -1.26
N ARG A 22 -6.82 10.32 -2.41
CA ARG A 22 -6.97 11.78 -2.53
C ARG A 22 -8.15 12.29 -1.68
N GLU A 23 -9.27 11.59 -1.70
CA GLU A 23 -10.51 12.06 -1.05
C GLU A 23 -10.57 11.70 0.45
N LEU A 24 -10.00 10.55 0.85
CA LEU A 24 -10.12 10.05 2.23
C LEU A 24 -8.83 10.22 3.04
N GLY A 25 -7.69 10.41 2.38
CA GLY A 25 -6.37 10.23 2.97
C GLY A 25 -6.03 8.75 3.21
N PRO A 26 -4.74 8.46 3.47
CA PRO A 26 -4.22 7.09 3.44
C PRO A 26 -4.81 6.17 4.51
N VAL A 27 -5.04 6.70 5.73
CA VAL A 27 -5.56 5.89 6.85
C VAL A 27 -7.00 5.45 6.61
N ALA A 28 -7.87 6.38 6.20
CA ALA A 28 -9.28 6.07 5.96
C ALA A 28 -9.46 5.23 4.68
N MET A 29 -8.66 5.48 3.64
CA MET A 29 -8.62 4.63 2.44
C MET A 29 -8.29 3.18 2.81
N ILE A 30 -7.25 2.92 3.60
CA ILE A 30 -6.88 1.54 4.00
C ILE A 30 -8.03 0.86 4.74
N ARG A 31 -8.66 1.54 5.70
CA ARG A 31 -9.81 1.00 6.44
C ARG A 31 -10.99 0.69 5.51
N PHE A 32 -11.28 1.57 4.55
CA PHE A 32 -12.30 1.34 3.53
C PHE A 32 -12.01 0.08 2.70
N LEU A 33 -10.78 -0.07 2.21
CA LEU A 33 -10.38 -1.25 1.44
C LEU A 33 -10.50 -2.55 2.26
N GLN A 34 -10.16 -2.50 3.55
CA GLN A 34 -10.29 -3.63 4.48
C GLN A 34 -11.74 -4.10 4.71
N GLN A 35 -12.75 -3.27 4.45
CA GLN A 35 -14.16 -3.67 4.55
C GLN A 35 -14.54 -4.69 3.47
N TYR A 36 -13.92 -4.60 2.29
CA TYR A 36 -14.26 -5.40 1.12
C TYR A 36 -13.18 -6.42 0.77
N GLN A 37 -11.96 -6.21 1.27
CA GLN A 37 -10.85 -7.13 1.09
C GLN A 37 -10.43 -7.63 2.47
N ARG A 38 -10.53 -8.94 2.71
CA ARG A 38 -9.99 -9.56 3.94
C ARG A 38 -8.48 -9.31 4.11
N GLY A 39 -7.78 -8.94 3.03
CA GLY A 39 -6.34 -9.02 2.97
C GLY A 39 -5.88 -10.47 3.11
N TYR A 40 -4.61 -10.70 2.83
CA TYR A 40 -3.93 -11.95 3.11
C TYR A 40 -2.53 -11.60 3.59
N GLY A 41 -1.99 -12.45 4.46
CA GLY A 41 -0.74 -12.19 5.17
C GLY A 41 -0.96 -11.63 6.57
N ASP A 42 0.01 -11.88 7.43
CA ASP A 42 0.06 -11.40 8.80
C ASP A 42 1.30 -10.51 8.89
N TYR A 43 1.18 -9.26 8.40
CA TYR A 43 2.34 -8.36 8.33
C TYR A 43 2.97 -8.13 9.71
N SER A 44 2.19 -8.24 10.79
CA SER A 44 2.72 -8.18 12.15
C SER A 44 3.73 -9.31 12.40
N LYS A 45 3.43 -10.54 11.96
CA LYS A 45 4.37 -11.66 12.02
C LYS A 45 5.48 -11.57 10.97
N GLU A 46 5.12 -11.34 9.72
CA GLU A 46 6.05 -11.31 8.58
C GLU A 46 7.11 -10.21 8.75
N ARG A 47 6.77 -9.09 9.39
CA ARG A 47 7.70 -8.01 9.71
C ARG A 47 8.88 -8.52 10.56
N HIS A 48 8.65 -9.42 11.50
CA HIS A 48 9.70 -9.93 12.39
C HIS A 48 10.75 -10.76 11.67
N GLU A 49 10.44 -11.34 10.50
CA GLU A 49 11.39 -12.17 9.74
C GLU A 49 12.63 -11.39 9.28
N TRP A 50 12.51 -10.07 9.10
CA TRP A 50 13.59 -9.25 8.56
C TRP A 50 13.84 -7.96 9.34
N ILE A 51 12.82 -7.35 9.97
CA ILE A 51 13.01 -6.07 10.64
C ILE A 51 13.80 -6.20 11.95
N ASP A 52 13.64 -7.32 12.65
CA ASP A 52 14.31 -7.56 13.93
C ASP A 52 15.82 -7.73 13.76
N GLN A 53 16.26 -8.01 12.53
CA GLN A 53 17.67 -8.12 12.14
C GLN A 53 18.27 -6.77 11.72
N MET A 54 17.48 -5.70 11.67
CA MET A 54 17.90 -4.38 11.20
C MET A 54 17.96 -3.38 12.36
N SER A 55 19.10 -2.72 12.51
CA SER A 55 19.20 -1.53 13.36
C SER A 55 18.64 -0.30 12.65
N VAL A 56 18.28 0.73 13.43
CA VAL A 56 17.87 2.03 12.88
C VAL A 56 18.98 2.62 11.99
N SER A 57 20.25 2.44 12.36
CA SER A 57 21.40 2.84 11.52
C SER A 57 21.40 2.12 10.17
N ASP A 58 21.15 0.81 10.12
CA ASP A 58 21.12 0.05 8.87
C ASP A 58 20.02 0.56 7.92
N ILE A 59 18.87 0.95 8.49
CA ILE A 59 17.77 1.54 7.74
C ILE A 59 18.19 2.88 7.14
N VAL A 60 18.79 3.76 7.94
CA VAL A 60 19.24 5.08 7.51
C VAL A 60 20.30 4.98 6.42
N ASP A 61 21.26 4.07 6.55
CA ASP A 61 22.32 3.89 5.56
C ASP A 61 21.80 3.36 4.23
N ARG A 62 20.77 2.49 4.25
CA ARG A 62 20.08 2.04 3.02
C ARG A 62 19.34 3.17 2.31
N ILE A 63 18.72 4.09 3.05
CA ILE A 63 18.03 5.25 2.48
C ILE A 63 19.04 6.16 1.78
N LYS A 64 20.19 6.43 2.41
CA LYS A 64 21.24 7.30 1.85
C LYS A 64 21.96 6.73 0.62
N LYS A 65 21.95 5.41 0.44
CA LYS A 65 22.55 4.72 -0.72
C LYS A 65 21.63 4.66 -1.95
N ARG A 66 20.38 5.10 -1.84
CA ARG A 66 19.46 5.27 -2.97
C ARG A 66 19.57 6.68 -3.54
#